data_AF-A0A7W5FXN4-F1
#
_entry.id   AF-A0A7W5FXN4-F1
#
_cell.length_a   1.000
_cell.length_b   1.000
_cell.length_c   1.000
_cell.angle_alpha   90.00
_cell.angle_beta   90.00
_cell.angle_gamma   90.00
#
_symmetry.space_group_name_H-M   'P 1'
#
loop_
_entity.id
_entity.type
_entity.pdbx_description
1 polymer ?
#
loop_
_entity_poly.entity_id
_entity_poly.type
_entity_poly.pdbx_seq_one_letter_code
_entity_poly.pdbx_strand_id
1 'polypeptide(L)'
;MFTLINFYGKWDIEILSKQSPYDIQLEVRGSGGLIGGGVYGQVGSLAHVNGPDWHISFEWSKPGAFLWHACEAKKLEAAYPTDKGLVVTVGARPDLPTEAGKSYDHLVIRLRNKEPLLNPFIPITTIPDFTYRRGTIPHHRS
;
A
#
# COMPACT_ATOMS: atom_id res chain seq x y z
N MET A 1 -2.19 4.98 -19.16
CA MET A 1 -2.92 5.43 -17.94
C MET A 1 -2.11 4.95 -16.76
N PHE A 2 -1.69 5.83 -15.85
CA PHE A 2 -0.88 5.41 -14.71
C PHE A 2 -1.78 4.79 -13.63
N THR A 3 -1.37 3.64 -13.09
CA THR A 3 -2.15 2.98 -12.03
C THR A 3 -1.77 3.58 -10.68
N LEU A 4 -2.75 4.18 -10.00
CA LEU A 4 -2.63 4.58 -8.60
C LEU A 4 -3.36 3.58 -7.72
N ILE A 5 -2.72 3.16 -6.62
CA ILE A 5 -3.35 2.32 -5.60
C ILE A 5 -3.26 3.06 -4.28
N ASN A 6 -4.41 3.39 -3.70
CA ASN A 6 -4.52 4.17 -2.47
C ASN A 6 -4.51 3.28 -1.24
N PHE A 7 -3.88 3.77 -0.17
CA PHE A 7 -3.73 3.11 1.12
C PHE A 7 -3.89 4.13 2.26
N TYR A 8 -4.21 3.59 3.44
CA TYR A 8 -4.50 4.38 4.64
C TYR A 8 -3.74 3.82 5.84
N GLY A 9 -3.24 4.68 6.72
CA GLY A 9 -2.58 4.29 7.95
C GLY A 9 -1.14 3.78 7.75
N LYS A 10 -0.70 2.93 8.67
CA LYS A 10 0.69 2.45 8.76
C LYS A 10 0.91 1.16 7.97
N TRP A 11 1.95 1.12 7.15
CA TRP A 11 2.32 -0.04 6.35
C TRP A 11 3.84 -0.21 6.24
N ASP A 12 4.29 -1.46 6.23
CA ASP A 12 5.60 -1.82 5.69
C ASP A 12 5.41 -2.21 4.22
N ILE A 13 6.30 -1.76 3.34
CA ILE A 13 6.36 -2.16 1.94
C ILE A 13 7.70 -2.84 1.68
N GLU A 14 7.68 -4.03 1.10
CA GLU A 14 8.87 -4.79 0.76
C GLU A 14 8.83 -5.18 -0.72
N ILE A 15 9.95 -4.97 -1.42
CA ILE A 15 10.12 -5.47 -2.79
C ILE A 15 10.50 -6.95 -2.75
N LEU A 16 9.57 -7.83 -3.13
CA LEU A 16 9.76 -9.28 -3.08
C LEU A 16 10.57 -9.82 -4.26
N SER A 17 10.26 -9.35 -5.46
CA SER A 17 10.92 -9.81 -6.68
C SER A 17 10.93 -8.73 -7.75
N LYS A 18 11.95 -8.78 -8.61
CA LYS A 18 12.04 -8.00 -9.84
C LYS A 18 12.45 -8.94 -10.97
N GLN A 19 11.53 -9.27 -11.86
CA GLN A 19 11.73 -10.16 -13.01
C GLN A 19 11.48 -9.39 -14.31
N SER A 20 12.11 -8.23 -14.44
CA SER A 20 11.96 -7.37 -15.61
C SER A 20 13.30 -7.16 -16.29
N PRO A 21 13.38 -7.17 -17.63
CA PRO A 21 14.55 -6.68 -18.34
C PRO A 21 14.66 -5.15 -18.33
N TYR A 22 13.65 -4.46 -17.79
CA TYR A 22 13.60 -3.00 -17.63
C TYR A 22 13.94 -2.59 -16.21
N ASP A 23 14.40 -1.35 -16.07
CA ASP A 23 14.41 -0.71 -14.76
C ASP A 23 12.97 -0.41 -14.37
N ILE A 24 12.54 -0.88 -13.20
CA ILE A 24 11.22 -0.62 -12.64
C ILE A 24 11.40 -0.15 -11.21
N GLN A 25 10.63 0.87 -10.85
CA GLN A 25 10.62 1.47 -9.54
C GLN A 25 9.19 1.68 -9.04
N LEU A 26 9.01 1.50 -7.73
CA LEU A 26 7.86 1.89 -6.94
C LEU A 26 8.08 3.32 -6.46
N GLU A 27 7.09 4.18 -6.62
CA GLU A 27 7.05 5.49 -6.02
C GLU A 27 5.93 5.56 -4.99
N VAL A 28 6.22 6.14 -3.82
CA VAL A 28 5.23 6.37 -2.76
C VAL A 28 5.02 7.87 -2.58
N ARG A 29 3.76 8.33 -2.64
CA ARG A 29 3.38 9.74 -2.51
C ARG A 29 2.22 9.94 -1.52
N GLY A 30 2.13 11.14 -0.96
CA GLY A 30 1.06 11.53 -0.03
C GLY A 30 1.27 11.11 1.43
N SER A 31 2.32 10.36 1.75
CA SER A 31 2.64 10.00 3.14
C SER A 31 3.05 11.22 3.96
N GLY A 32 2.38 11.49 5.07
CA GLY A 32 2.54 12.69 5.90
C GLY A 32 3.80 12.74 6.78
N GLY A 33 4.95 12.19 6.36
CA GLY A 33 6.16 12.19 7.18
C GLY A 33 7.47 12.01 6.41
N LEU A 34 8.58 12.40 7.05
CA LEU A 34 9.98 12.27 6.62
C LEU A 34 10.45 10.83 6.32
N ILE A 35 9.59 9.84 6.56
CA ILE A 35 9.81 8.41 6.40
C ILE A 35 8.58 7.88 5.67
N GLY A 36 8.62 7.79 4.33
CA GLY A 36 7.47 7.29 3.58
C GLY A 36 7.42 7.68 2.11
N GLY A 37 8.01 8.83 1.74
CA GLY A 37 8.21 9.20 0.35
C GLY A 37 9.51 8.61 -0.19
N GLY A 38 9.49 8.05 -1.40
CA GLY A 38 10.70 7.50 -1.99
C GLY A 38 10.44 6.63 -3.21
N VAL A 39 11.54 6.32 -3.89
CA VAL A 39 11.59 5.49 -5.09
C VAL A 39 12.33 4.20 -4.75
N TYR A 40 11.71 3.05 -4.97
CA TYR A 40 12.22 1.74 -4.55
C TYR A 40 12.19 0.77 -5.74
N GLY A 41 13.34 0.24 -6.15
CA GLY A 41 13.43 -0.67 -7.31
C GLY A 41 14.29 -1.91 -7.07
N GLN A 42 14.81 -2.10 -5.85
CA GLN A 42 15.72 -3.19 -5.52
C GLN A 42 15.04 -4.20 -4.61
N VAL A 43 15.19 -5.49 -4.92
CA VAL A 43 14.68 -6.60 -4.09
C VAL A 43 15.24 -6.48 -2.67
N GLY A 44 14.38 -6.70 -1.68
CA GLY A 44 14.71 -6.54 -0.27
C GLY A 44 14.66 -5.09 0.24
N SER A 45 14.39 -4.10 -0.62
CA SER A 45 14.11 -2.73 -0.17
C SER A 45 12.88 -2.73 0.72
N LEU A 46 12.98 -2.06 1.86
CA LEU A 46 11.92 -1.92 2.85
C LEU A 46 11.59 -0.44 3.03
N ALA A 47 10.32 -0.09 2.87
CA ALA A 47 9.79 1.23 3.16
C ALA A 47 8.79 1.16 4.31
N HIS A 48 8.81 2.15 5.19
CA HIS A 48 7.80 2.33 6.23
C HIS A 48 6.99 3.56 5.88
N VAL A 49 5.68 3.39 5.73
CA VAL A 49 4.78 4.44 5.26
C VAL A 49 3.68 4.64 6.27
N ASN A 50 3.40 5.89 6.61
CA ASN A 50 2.29 6.27 7.47
C ASN A 50 1.65 7.54 6.93
N GLY A 51 0.32 7.56 6.88
CA GLY A 51 -0.41 8.75 6.48
C GLY A 51 -1.92 8.56 6.54
N PRO A 52 -2.67 9.67 6.61
CA PRO A 52 -4.12 9.66 6.55
C PRO A 52 -4.66 9.30 5.16
N ASP A 53 -3.85 9.47 4.11
CA ASP A 53 -4.11 9.03 2.74
C ASP A 53 -2.77 9.06 2.00
N TRP A 54 -2.42 7.98 1.30
CA TRP A 54 -1.21 7.91 0.48
C TRP A 54 -1.39 6.88 -0.62
N HIS A 55 -0.58 6.96 -1.66
CA HIS A 55 -0.68 6.06 -2.80
C HIS A 55 0.67 5.60 -3.30
N ILE A 56 0.62 4.50 -4.04
CA ILE A 56 1.74 3.98 -4.81
C ILE A 56 1.49 4.13 -6.30
N SER A 57 2.56 4.43 -7.01
CA SER A 57 2.68 4.35 -8.47
C SER A 57 3.90 3.52 -8.82
N PHE A 58 3.94 3.04 -10.06
CA PHE A 58 5.07 2.28 -10.57
C PHE A 58 5.50 2.89 -11.89
N GLU A 59 6.81 2.97 -12.09
CA GLU A 59 7.41 3.50 -13.30
C GLU A 59 8.48 2.56 -13.83
N TRP A 60 8.67 2.57 -15.15
CA TRP A 60 9.70 1.80 -15.82
C TRP A 60 10.51 2.65 -16.79
N SER A 61 11.75 2.25 -17.04
CA SER A 61 12.60 2.83 -18.07
C SER A 61 13.44 1.75 -18.76
N LYS A 62 13.95 2.06 -19.96
CA LYS A 62 14.97 1.22 -20.58
C LYS A 62 16.24 1.29 -19.72
N PRO A 63 17.01 0.20 -19.58
CA PRO A 63 18.27 0.23 -18.84
C PRO A 63 19.18 1.37 -19.31
N GLY A 64 19.58 2.24 -18.39
CA GLY A 64 20.43 3.40 -18.68
C GLY A 64 19.73 4.60 -19.32
N ALA A 65 18.40 4.59 -19.47
CA ALA A 65 17.63 5.72 -19.93
C ALA A 65 17.17 6.63 -18.77
N PHE A 66 17.03 7.93 -19.06
CA PHE A 66 16.56 8.92 -18.08
C PHE A 66 15.05 9.17 -18.15
N LEU A 67 14.38 8.64 -19.19
CA LEU A 67 12.94 8.78 -19.37
C LEU A 67 12.21 7.64 -18.68
N TRP A 68 11.36 7.99 -17.73
CA TRP A 68 10.49 7.07 -17.01
C TRP A 68 9.07 7.10 -17.58
N HIS A 69 8.47 5.92 -17.67
CA HIS A 69 7.14 5.69 -18.20
C HIS A 69 6.29 4.99 -17.14
N ALA A 70 4.97 5.18 -17.17
CA ALA A 70 4.10 4.53 -16.20
C ALA A 70 4.07 3.01 -16.42
N CYS A 71 4.02 2.26 -15.33
CA CYS A 71 3.66 0.84 -15.37
C CYS A 71 2.15 0.65 -15.27
N GLU A 72 1.69 -0.51 -15.73
CA GLU A 72 0.44 -1.08 -15.26
C GLU A 72 0.68 -1.82 -13.94
N ALA A 73 -0.25 -1.73 -13.01
CA ALA A 73 -0.17 -2.46 -11.75
C ALA A 73 -1.50 -3.13 -11.40
N LYS A 74 -1.43 -4.21 -10.63
CA LYS A 74 -2.60 -4.96 -10.19
C LYS A 74 -2.37 -5.61 -8.83
N LYS A 75 -3.41 -5.61 -7.99
CA LYS A 75 -3.46 -6.45 -6.79
C LYS A 75 -3.48 -7.93 -7.20
N LEU A 76 -2.46 -8.67 -6.79
CA LEU A 76 -2.35 -10.11 -7.03
C LEU A 76 -3.09 -10.89 -5.95
N GLU A 77 -2.91 -10.48 -4.69
CA GLU A 77 -3.46 -11.18 -3.53
C GLU A 77 -3.76 -10.19 -2.38
N ALA A 78 -4.74 -10.53 -1.54
CA ALA A 78 -4.91 -9.96 -0.21
C ALA A 78 -5.23 -11.08 0.77
N ALA A 79 -4.46 -11.14 1.85
CA ALA A 79 -4.58 -12.16 2.89
C ALA A 79 -4.59 -11.51 4.27
N TYR A 80 -5.13 -12.21 5.26
CA TYR A 80 -5.10 -11.76 6.66
C TYR A 80 -4.48 -12.84 7.56
N PRO A 81 -3.16 -13.09 7.48
CA PRO A 81 -2.50 -14.01 8.39
C PRO A 81 -2.57 -13.46 9.82
N THR A 82 -2.92 -14.32 10.77
CA THR A 82 -3.14 -13.92 12.15
C THR A 82 -1.91 -13.26 12.78
N ASP A 83 -0.70 -13.72 12.44
CA ASP A 83 0.58 -13.22 12.94
C ASP A 83 1.06 -11.92 12.26
N LYS A 84 0.44 -11.53 11.14
CA LYS A 84 0.91 -10.43 10.27
C LYS A 84 -0.14 -9.34 10.01
N GLY A 85 -1.40 -9.58 10.36
CA GLY A 85 -2.51 -8.68 10.03
C GLY A 85 -2.80 -8.67 8.52
N LEU A 86 -3.35 -7.58 8.00
CA LEU A 86 -3.65 -7.45 6.57
C LEU A 86 -2.36 -7.37 5.74
N VAL A 87 -2.20 -8.30 4.80
CA VAL A 87 -1.11 -8.34 3.83
C VAL A 87 -1.69 -8.24 2.41
N VAL A 88 -1.13 -7.36 1.59
CA VAL A 88 -1.52 -7.17 0.19
C VAL A 88 -0.30 -7.37 -0.70
N THR A 89 -0.46 -8.14 -1.76
CA THR A 89 0.58 -8.34 -2.78
C THR A 89 0.17 -7.62 -4.05
N VAL A 90 1.05 -6.77 -4.57
CA VAL A 90 0.82 -6.01 -5.81
C VAL A 90 1.93 -6.36 -6.79
N GLY A 91 1.54 -6.60 -8.03
CA GLY A 91 2.44 -6.79 -9.15
C GLY A 91 2.37 -5.60 -10.10
N ALA A 92 3.49 -5.27 -10.74
CA ALA A 92 3.58 -4.24 -11.76
C ALA A 92 4.32 -4.77 -12.99
N ARG A 93 4.00 -4.21 -14.16
CA ARG A 93 4.68 -4.47 -15.45
C ARG A 93 4.77 -3.20 -16.30
N PRO A 94 5.72 -3.11 -17.25
CA PRO A 94 5.76 -2.03 -18.24
C PRO A 94 4.47 -1.93 -19.04
N ASP A 95 4.02 -0.72 -19.36
CA ASP A 95 2.82 -0.46 -20.20
C ASP A 95 3.09 -0.62 -21.71
N LEU A 96 3.87 -1.63 -22.07
CA LEU A 96 4.24 -1.90 -23.47
C LEU A 96 3.19 -2.81 -24.14
N PRO A 97 2.87 -2.58 -25.43
CA PRO A 97 1.98 -3.47 -26.18
C PRO A 97 2.45 -4.94 -26.18
N THR A 98 3.76 -5.18 -26.14
CA THR A 98 4.36 -6.52 -26.08
C THR A 98 4.17 -7.21 -24.73
N GLU A 99 3.88 -6.46 -23.67
CA GLU A 99 3.62 -6.98 -22.32
C GLU A 99 2.11 -7.13 -22.04
N ALA A 100 1.25 -6.66 -22.95
CA ALA A 100 -0.20 -6.77 -22.81
C ALA A 100 -0.62 -8.24 -22.68
N GLY A 101 -1.43 -8.55 -21.66
CA GLY A 101 -1.93 -9.89 -21.39
C GLY A 101 -0.96 -10.82 -20.65
N LYS A 102 0.29 -10.42 -20.39
CA LYS A 102 1.24 -11.19 -19.56
C LYS A 102 0.96 -11.07 -18.05
N SER A 103 1.73 -11.79 -17.24
CA SER A 103 1.74 -11.65 -15.78
C SER A 103 2.27 -10.29 -15.32
N TYR A 104 2.03 -9.96 -14.04
CA TYR A 104 2.50 -8.75 -13.37
C TYR A 104 3.67 -9.06 -12.40
N ASP A 105 4.58 -9.93 -12.81
CA ASP A 105 5.72 -10.42 -12.01
C ASP A 105 7.02 -9.64 -12.23
N HIS A 106 7.01 -8.68 -13.15
CA HIS A 106 8.15 -7.82 -13.47
C HIS A 106 8.65 -7.03 -12.26
N LEU A 107 7.75 -6.57 -11.39
CA LEU A 107 8.05 -6.12 -10.03
C LEU A 107 6.91 -6.56 -9.10
N VAL A 108 7.23 -7.27 -8.02
CA VAL A 108 6.25 -7.70 -7.02
C VAL A 108 6.60 -7.11 -5.67
N ILE A 109 5.61 -6.49 -5.04
CA ILE A 109 5.74 -5.91 -3.70
C ILE A 109 4.76 -6.55 -2.74
N ARG A 110 5.16 -6.57 -1.47
CA ARG A 110 4.31 -6.95 -0.35
C ARG A 110 4.10 -5.75 0.54
N LEU A 111 2.85 -5.43 0.80
CA LEU A 111 2.44 -4.44 1.78
C LEU A 111 1.89 -5.15 3.00
N ARG A 112 2.40 -4.83 4.19
CA ARG A 112 1.88 -5.35 5.47
C ARG A 112 1.36 -4.19 6.30
N ASN A 113 0.08 -4.22 6.64
CA ASN A 113 -0.52 -3.23 7.51
C ASN A 113 0.04 -3.38 8.94
N LYS A 114 0.33 -2.25 9.56
CA LYS A 114 0.94 -2.14 10.89
C LYS A 114 -0.01 -1.57 11.93
N GLU A 115 -1.28 -1.35 11.59
CA GLU A 115 -2.21 -0.85 12.59
C GLU A 115 -2.56 -1.92 13.61
N PRO A 116 -2.31 -1.64 14.90
CA PRO A 116 -2.48 -2.63 15.96
C PRO A 116 -3.94 -3.03 16.14
N LEU A 117 -4.90 -2.17 15.77
CA LEU A 117 -6.33 -2.48 15.80
C LEU A 117 -6.75 -3.53 14.76
N LEU A 118 -5.92 -3.76 13.73
CA LEU A 118 -6.07 -4.82 12.75
C LEU A 118 -5.15 -6.00 13.04
N ASN A 119 -4.61 -6.10 14.26
CA ASN A 119 -3.92 -7.28 14.73
C ASN A 119 -4.88 -8.08 15.64
N PRO A 120 -5.31 -9.29 15.25
CA PRO A 120 -6.26 -10.08 16.04
C PRO A 120 -5.69 -10.53 17.39
N PHE A 121 -4.36 -10.43 17.61
CA PHE A 121 -3.71 -10.79 18.87
C PHE A 121 -3.50 -9.63 19.83
N ILE A 122 -3.85 -8.39 19.46
CA ILE A 122 -3.80 -7.27 20.40
C ILE A 122 -5.17 -7.21 21.07
N PRO A 123 -5.27 -7.42 22.40
CA PRO A 123 -6.53 -7.27 23.11
C PRO A 123 -7.07 -5.87 22.87
N ILE A 124 -8.31 -5.77 22.42
CA ILE A 124 -9.02 -4.48 22.39
C ILE A 124 -9.23 -4.08 23.85
N THR A 125 -8.33 -3.24 24.38
CA THR A 125 -8.38 -2.80 25.79
C THR A 125 -9.46 -1.75 26.04
N THR A 126 -9.89 -1.06 24.99
CA THR A 126 -11.03 -0.13 24.99
C THR A 126 -12.09 -0.64 24.02
N ILE A 127 -13.06 -1.38 24.55
CA ILE A 127 -14.26 -1.74 23.80
C ILE A 127 -15.00 -0.43 23.47
N PRO A 128 -15.33 -0.16 22.20
CA PRO A 128 -16.17 0.99 21.87
C PRO A 128 -17.48 0.89 22.64
N ASP A 129 -17.85 1.96 23.36
CA ASP A 129 -19.14 2.03 24.03
C ASP A 129 -20.25 2.16 22.97
N PHE A 130 -20.93 1.05 22.67
CA PHE A 130 -22.09 1.02 21.77
C PHE A 130 -23.40 1.42 22.48
N THR A 131 -23.33 1.91 23.72
CA THR A 131 -24.53 2.33 24.45
C THR A 131 -25.07 3.61 23.84
N TYR A 132 -26.18 3.48 23.11
CA TYR A 132 -26.96 4.62 22.64
C TYR A 132 -27.49 5.40 23.85
N ARG A 133 -26.86 6.54 24.16
CA ARG A 133 -27.39 7.48 25.16
C ARG A 133 -28.54 8.25 24.50
N ARG A 134 -29.77 7.79 24.71
CA ARG A 134 -30.97 8.57 24.38
C ARG A 134 -30.92 9.86 25.19
N GLY A 135 -30.61 10.99 24.55
CA GLY A 135 -30.56 12.28 25.22
C GLY A 135 -31.92 12.60 25.85
N THR A 136 -31.96 12.69 27.19
CA THR A 136 -33.10 13.29 27.89
C THR A 136 -32.95 14.81 27.79
N ILE A 137 -33.80 15.43 26.99
CA ILE A 137 -33.94 16.90 26.97
C ILE A 137 -34.41 17.33 28.36
N PRO A 138 -33.72 18.25 29.06
CA PRO A 138 -34.21 18.79 30.32
C PRO A 138 -35.47 19.61 30.05
N HIS A 139 -36.62 19.18 30.57
CA HIS A 139 -37.78 20.05 30.66
C HIS A 139 -37.52 21.09 31.76
N HIS A 140 -37.08 22.28 31.37
CA HIS A 140 -37.23 23.46 32.21
C HIS A 140 -38.72 23.75 32.35
N ARG A 141 -39.28 23.54 33.55
CA ARG A 141 -40.55 24.15 33.93
C ARG A 141 -40.24 25.53 34.53
N SER A 142 -40.81 26.55 33.89
CA SER A 142 -40.98 27.91 34.42
C SER A 142 -41.95 27.92 35.60
#